data_AF-A0A1D7VUC3-F1
#
_entry.id   AF-A0A1D7VUC3-F1
#
_cell.length_a   1.000
_cell.length_b   1.000
_cell.length_c   1.000
_cell.angle_alpha   90.00
_cell.angle_beta   90.00
_cell.angle_gamma   90.00
#
_symmetry.space_group_name_H-M   'P 1'
#
loop_
_entity.id
_entity.type
_entity.pdbx_description
1 polymer ?
#
loop_
_entity_poly.entity_id
_entity_poly.type
_entity_poly.pdbx_seq_one_letter_code
_entity_poly.pdbx_strand_id
1 'polypeptide(L)'
;MTDRSPRLLPWAAPGGKPCYLFTDDDRGFLSRYADEVEALQLGMGLGLLEHARVLIDDPAADARQLRFLSVQLSAALRDAVRVAQARGAGVTAGAE
;
A
#
# COMPACT_ATOMS: atom_id res chain seq x y z
N MET A 1 22.65 -23.30 -4.93
CA MET A 1 21.24 -23.10 -4.54
C MET A 1 21.12 -21.68 -4.04
N THR A 2 20.73 -20.75 -4.91
CA THR A 2 20.43 -19.37 -4.50
C THR A 2 19.21 -19.44 -3.60
N ASP A 3 19.32 -18.90 -2.39
CA ASP A 3 18.23 -18.84 -1.43
C ASP A 3 17.10 -17.99 -2.03
N ARG A 4 16.02 -18.64 -2.49
CA ARG A 4 14.87 -17.96 -3.10
C ARG A 4 13.96 -17.48 -1.99
N SER A 5 13.99 -16.19 -1.71
CA SER A 5 13.01 -15.56 -0.84
C SER A 5 11.72 -15.26 -1.65
N PRO A 6 10.55 -15.74 -1.21
CA PRO A 6 9.28 -15.45 -1.89
C PRO A 6 8.95 -13.94 -1.85
N ARG A 7 8.48 -13.38 -2.97
CA ARG A 7 8.03 -11.98 -3.05
C ARG A 7 6.62 -11.85 -2.47
N LEU A 8 6.42 -10.95 -1.52
CA LEU A 8 5.07 -10.58 -1.06
C LEU A 8 4.34 -9.79 -2.16
N LEU A 9 3.07 -10.09 -2.40
CA LEU A 9 2.23 -9.40 -3.39
C LEU A 9 1.46 -8.22 -2.76
N PRO A 10 1.21 -7.15 -3.54
CA PRO A 10 0.56 -5.93 -3.05
C PRO A 10 -0.94 -6.10 -2.79
N TRP A 11 -1.51 -7.26 -3.11
CA TRP A 11 -2.87 -7.68 -2.74
C TRP A 11 -2.85 -8.83 -1.73
N ALA A 12 -3.95 -8.98 -1.00
CA ALA A 12 -4.19 -10.09 -0.09
C ALA A 12 -5.11 -11.15 -0.73
N ALA A 13 -5.04 -12.38 -0.23
CA ALA A 13 -6.02 -13.41 -0.55
C ALA A 13 -7.38 -13.05 0.08
N PRO A 14 -8.48 -13.68 -0.37
CA PRO A 14 -9.74 -13.65 0.35
C PRO A 14 -9.51 -13.97 1.84
N GLY A 15 -10.07 -13.13 2.72
CA GLY A 15 -9.83 -13.22 4.17
C GLY A 15 -8.58 -12.49 4.68
N GLY A 16 -7.93 -11.67 3.85
CA GLY A 16 -6.85 -10.77 4.28
C GLY A 16 -5.49 -11.41 4.46
N LYS A 17 -5.33 -12.68 4.08
CA LYS A 17 -4.05 -13.40 4.23
C LYS A 17 -3.00 -12.86 3.25
N PRO A 18 -1.71 -12.71 3.66
CA PRO A 18 -0.63 -12.36 2.74
C PRO A 18 -0.51 -13.36 1.58
N CYS A 19 -0.27 -12.86 0.38
CA CYS A 19 -0.03 -13.67 -0.82
C CYS A 19 1.43 -13.56 -1.24
N TYR A 20 2.06 -14.69 -1.54
CA TYR A 20 3.45 -14.73 -1.93
C TYR A 20 3.61 -15.32 -3.34
N LEU A 21 4.50 -14.73 -4.13
CA LEU A 21 4.94 -15.23 -5.43
C LEU A 21 6.30 -15.91 -5.25
N PHE A 22 6.36 -17.19 -5.58
CA PHE A 22 7.60 -17.95 -5.69
C PHE A 22 7.87 -18.19 -7.17
N THR A 23 8.92 -17.58 -7.72
CA THR A 23 9.25 -17.67 -9.14
C THR A 23 10.76 -17.61 -9.37
N ASP A 24 11.16 -18.10 -10.55
CA ASP A 24 12.53 -18.12 -11.04
C ASP A 24 12.85 -16.84 -11.84
N ASP A 25 11.81 -16.09 -12.21
CA ASP A 25 11.87 -14.90 -13.04
C ASP A 25 11.18 -13.71 -12.36
N ASP A 26 11.99 -12.84 -11.77
CA ASP A 26 11.53 -11.60 -11.13
C ASP A 26 10.94 -10.58 -12.13
N ARG A 27 10.96 -10.86 -13.44
CA ARG A 27 10.33 -10.05 -14.49
C ARG A 27 9.16 -10.76 -15.18
N GLY A 28 8.72 -11.89 -14.64
CA GLY A 28 7.57 -12.63 -15.13
C GLY A 28 6.27 -11.81 -15.08
N PHE A 29 5.23 -12.29 -15.77
CA PHE A 29 3.95 -11.59 -15.89
C PHE A 29 3.37 -11.14 -14.53
N LEU A 30 3.36 -12.02 -13.53
CA LEU A 30 2.84 -11.70 -12.20
C LEU A 30 3.69 -10.67 -11.45
N SER A 31 5.00 -10.64 -11.70
CA SER A 31 5.89 -9.66 -11.09
C SER A 31 5.63 -8.26 -11.64
N ARG A 32 5.46 -8.14 -12.98
CA ARG A 32 5.08 -6.86 -13.62
C ARG A 32 3.68 -6.42 -13.20
N TYR A 33 2.73 -7.35 -13.10
CA TYR A 33 1.39 -7.03 -12.62
C TYR A 33 1.41 -6.56 -11.15
N ALA A 34 2.28 -7.15 -10.31
CA ALA A 34 2.52 -6.62 -8.97
C ALA A 34 3.06 -5.19 -9.00
N ASP A 35 4.03 -4.90 -9.87
CA ASP A 35 4.56 -3.53 -10.03
C ASP A 35 3.48 -2.52 -10.47
N GLU A 36 2.60 -2.92 -11.39
CA GLU A 36 1.47 -2.08 -11.84
C GLU A 36 0.48 -1.79 -10.72
N VAL A 37 0.12 -2.80 -9.91
CA VAL A 37 -0.78 -2.62 -8.77
C VAL A 37 -0.16 -1.75 -7.69
N GLU A 38 1.13 -1.93 -7.39
CA GLU A 38 1.87 -1.08 -6.46
C GLU A 38 1.85 0.39 -6.93
N ALA A 39 2.13 0.64 -8.21
CA ALA A 39 2.08 1.98 -8.79
C ALA A 39 0.68 2.60 -8.71
N LEU A 40 -0.37 1.81 -8.98
CA LEU A 40 -1.76 2.25 -8.85
C LEU A 40 -2.10 2.63 -7.40
N GLN A 41 -1.77 1.77 -6.43
CA GLN A 41 -2.00 2.03 -5.01
C GLN A 41 -1.31 3.31 -4.53
N LEU A 42 -0.04 3.49 -4.86
CA LEU A 42 0.71 4.70 -4.51
C LEU A 42 0.17 5.93 -5.23
N GLY A 43 -0.22 5.82 -6.50
CA GLY A 43 -0.83 6.90 -7.27
C GLY A 43 -2.16 7.38 -6.66
N MET A 44 -3.02 6.44 -6.22
CA MET A 44 -4.24 6.77 -5.49
C MET A 44 -3.94 7.47 -4.15
N GLY A 45 -2.92 7.01 -3.42
CA GLY A 45 -2.46 7.65 -2.19
C GLY A 45 -2.00 9.09 -2.40
N LEU A 46 -1.23 9.35 -3.46
CA LEU A 46 -0.80 10.71 -3.83
C LEU A 46 -2.00 11.62 -4.15
N GLY A 47 -2.95 11.13 -4.96
CA GLY A 47 -4.18 11.89 -5.25
C GLY A 47 -5.00 12.19 -4.00
N LEU A 48 -5.05 11.25 -3.05
CA LEU A 48 -5.72 11.47 -1.77
C LEU A 48 -5.01 12.51 -0.91
N LEU A 49 -3.67 12.54 -0.89
CA LEU A 49 -2.91 13.54 -0.13
C LEU A 49 -3.14 14.96 -0.65
N GLU A 50 -3.26 15.15 -1.95
CA GLU A 50 -3.62 16.46 -2.52
C GLU A 50 -5.01 16.91 -2.05
N HIS A 51 -5.99 16.02 -2.07
CA HIS A 51 -7.33 16.33 -1.56
C HIS A 51 -7.34 16.56 -0.04
N ALA A 52 -6.55 15.78 0.71
CA ALA A 52 -6.39 15.90 2.15
C ALA A 52 -5.92 17.31 2.53
N ARG A 53 -4.93 17.84 1.81
CA ARG A 53 -4.39 19.18 2.05
C ARG A 53 -5.47 20.25 1.93
N VAL A 54 -6.25 20.21 0.84
CA VAL A 54 -7.34 21.16 0.62
C VAL A 54 -8.38 21.11 1.75
N LEU A 55 -8.75 19.91 2.20
CA LEU A 55 -9.78 19.75 3.24
C LEU A 55 -9.27 20.11 4.64
N ILE A 56 -7.99 19.87 4.94
CA ILE A 56 -7.38 20.25 6.23
C ILE A 56 -7.26 21.77 6.35
N ASP A 57 -6.96 22.46 5.24
CA ASP A 57 -6.81 23.92 5.20
C ASP A 57 -8.17 24.66 5.19
N ASP A 58 -9.30 23.95 5.02
CA ASP A 58 -10.65 24.53 5.00
C ASP A 58 -11.24 24.70 6.42
N PRO A 59 -11.42 25.94 6.92
CA PRO A 59 -12.01 26.18 8.25
C PRO A 59 -13.49 25.77 8.35
N ALA A 60 -14.17 25.56 7.23
CA ALA A 60 -15.55 25.09 7.19
C ALA A 60 -15.67 23.56 7.21
N ALA A 61 -14.55 22.84 7.15
CA ALA A 61 -14.55 21.38 7.18
C ALA A 61 -15.14 20.85 8.51
N ASP A 62 -16.12 19.97 8.40
CA ASP A 62 -16.79 19.39 9.56
C ASP A 62 -16.09 18.11 10.07
N ALA A 63 -16.48 17.69 11.28
CA ALA A 63 -15.91 16.51 11.92
C ALA A 63 -16.18 15.20 11.13
N ARG A 64 -17.23 15.14 10.32
CA ARG A 64 -17.58 13.96 9.51
C ARG A 64 -16.67 13.88 8.30
N GLN A 65 -16.40 14.99 7.63
CA GLN A 65 -15.47 15.11 6.52
C GLN A 65 -14.05 14.75 6.98
N LEU A 66 -13.60 15.28 8.11
CA LEU A 66 -12.29 14.96 8.67
C LEU A 66 -12.20 13.49 9.11
N ARG A 67 -13.24 12.92 9.71
CA ARG A 67 -13.26 11.49 10.07
C ARG A 67 -13.20 10.60 8.83
N PHE A 68 -13.94 10.94 7.78
CA PHE A 68 -13.87 10.23 6.51
C PHE A 68 -12.47 10.31 5.91
N LEU A 69 -11.87 11.51 5.86
CA LEU A 69 -10.51 11.71 5.38
C LEU A 69 -9.51 10.83 6.14
N SER A 70 -9.58 10.80 7.48
CA SER A 70 -8.71 9.97 8.31
C SER A 70 -8.83 8.48 8.01
N VAL A 71 -10.04 7.97 7.71
CA VAL A 71 -10.24 6.57 7.31
C VAL A 71 -9.56 6.30 5.97
N GLN A 72 -9.74 7.19 4.99
CA GLN A 72 -9.13 7.05 3.67
C GLN A 72 -7.60 7.11 3.73
N LEU A 73 -7.04 8.05 4.51
CA LEU A 73 -5.60 8.17 4.71
C LEU A 73 -5.02 6.93 5.40
N SER A 74 -5.74 6.38 6.38
CA SER A 74 -5.34 5.14 7.06
C SER A 74 -5.30 3.95 6.10
N ALA A 75 -6.25 3.87 5.16
CA ALA A 75 -6.25 2.84 4.13
C ALA A 75 -5.07 3.01 3.16
N ALA A 76 -4.85 4.22 2.64
CA ALA A 76 -3.73 4.51 1.74
C ALA A 76 -2.37 4.25 2.40
N LEU A 77 -2.22 4.57 3.68
CA LEU A 77 -0.99 4.28 4.43
C LEU A 77 -0.76 2.78 4.59
N ARG A 78 -1.81 2.00 4.84
CA ARG A 78 -1.72 0.52 4.91
C ARG A 78 -1.26 -0.05 3.58
N ASP A 79 -1.78 0.46 2.48
CA ASP A 79 -1.36 0.05 1.13
C ASP A 79 0.11 0.40 0.91
N ALA A 80 0.55 1.62 1.23
CA ALA A 80 1.95 2.04 1.11
C ALA A 80 2.91 1.19 1.94
N VAL A 81 2.55 0.85 3.18
CA VAL A 81 3.33 -0.07 4.04
C VAL A 81 3.44 -1.45 3.39
N ARG A 82 2.35 -1.95 2.80
CA ARG A 82 2.36 -3.24 2.12
C ARG A 82 3.26 -3.23 0.88
N VAL A 83 3.23 -2.15 0.10
CA VAL A 83 4.14 -1.97 -1.05
C VAL A 83 5.60 -1.96 -0.57
N ALA A 84 5.90 -1.23 0.50
CA ALA A 84 7.26 -1.19 1.07
C ALA A 84 7.74 -2.58 1.52
N GLN A 85 6.88 -3.34 2.22
CA GLN A 85 7.17 -4.73 2.61
C GLN A 85 7.35 -5.65 1.40
N ALA A 86 6.54 -5.50 0.36
CA ALA A 86 6.65 -6.25 -0.90
C ALA A 86 7.99 -6.02 -1.61
N ARG A 87 8.55 -4.82 -1.46
CA ARG A 87 9.88 -4.44 -1.98
C ARG A 87 11.04 -4.85 -1.06
N GLY A 88 10.76 -5.57 0.02
CA GLY A 88 11.78 -6.03 0.98
C GLY A 88 12.25 -4.95 1.94
N ALA A 89 11.56 -3.81 2.05
CA ALA A 89 11.84 -2.85 3.10
C ALA A 89 11.37 -3.42 4.45
N GLY A 90 12.27 -3.43 5.43
CA GLY A 90 11.94 -3.79 6.81
C GLY A 90 11.04 -2.70 7.42
N VAL A 91 9.73 -2.81 7.25
CA VAL A 91 8.79 -1.96 7.99
C VAL A 91 8.48 -2.65 9.30
N THR A 92 9.33 -2.44 10.30
CA THR A 92 9.02 -2.83 11.68
C THR A 92 7.97 -1.85 12.20
N ALA A 93 6.78 -2.35 12.53
CA ALA A 93 5.86 -1.59 13.35
C ALA A 93 6.61 -1.25 14.65
N GLY A 94 6.69 0.04 15.00
CA GLY A 94 7.22 0.43 16.30
C GLY A 94 6.44 -0.34 17.36
N ALA A 95 7.16 -1.15 18.14
CA ALA A 95 6.58 -1.83 19.29
C ALA A 95 6.16 -0.76 20.30
N GLU A 96 4.86 -0.63 20.54
CA GLU A 96 4.33 -0.10 21.80
C GLU A 96 4.21 -1.25 22.82
#